data_AF-A0A7J8N2G5-F1
#
_entry.id   AF-A0A7J8N2G5-F1
#
_cell.length_a   1.000
_cell.length_b   1.000
_cell.length_c   1.000
_cell.angle_alpha   90.00
_cell.angle_beta   90.00
_cell.angle_gamma   90.00
#
_symmetry.space_group_name_H-M   'P 1'
#
loop_
_entity.id
_entity.type
_entity.pdbx_description
1 polymer ?
#
loop_
_entity_poly.entity_id
_entity_poly.type
_entity_poly.pdbx_seq_one_letter_code
_entity_poly.pdbx_strand_id
1 'polypeptide(L)' 'MANIDIDGILKELPNDGRIAKTKIVCTLGSASRSAPMIEKLVRAGMNIARFNFSHGCHEYHQE' A
#
# COMPACT_ATOMS: atom_id res chain seq x y z
N MET A 1 -5.50 16.45 -23.27
CA MET A 1 -5.05 15.16 -23.85
C MET A 1 -3.93 14.63 -22.98
N ALA A 2 -3.95 13.35 -22.61
CA ALA A 2 -2.80 12.74 -21.95
C ALA A 2 -1.66 12.62 -22.97
N ASN A 3 -0.47 13.09 -22.63
CA ASN A 3 0.71 12.90 -23.47
C ASN A 3 1.32 11.53 -23.13
N ILE A 4 1.46 10.65 -24.13
CA ILE A 4 1.98 9.30 -23.94
C ILE A 4 3.45 9.29 -24.35
N ASP A 5 4.32 9.00 -23.39
CA ASP A 5 5.76 8.85 -23.58
C ASP A 5 6.11 7.38 -23.90
N ILE A 6 6.34 7.08 -25.18
CA ILE A 6 6.65 5.72 -25.66
C ILE A 6 7.99 5.24 -25.10
N ASP A 7 8.99 6.13 -25.03
CA ASP A 7 10.32 5.80 -24.49
C ASP A 7 10.25 5.50 -22.99
N GLY A 8 9.35 6.17 -22.27
CA GLY A 8 9.05 5.90 -20.87
C GLY A 8 8.36 4.55 -20.63
N ILE A 9 7.54 4.07 -21.57
CA ILE A 9 6.83 2.79 -21.48
C ILE A 9 7.76 1.61 -21.75
N LEU A 10 8.65 1.74 -22.72
CA LEU A 10 9.57 0.66 -23.14
C LEU A 10 10.78 0.50 -22.20
N LYS A 11 11.00 1.45 -21.29
CA LYS A 11 12.06 1.35 -20.28
C LYS A 11 11.71 0.30 -19.23
N GLU A 12 12.41 -0.83 -19.25
CA GLU A 12 12.45 -1.74 -18.10
C GLU A 12 13.32 -1.14 -16.99
N LEU A 13 12.68 -0.42 -16.06
CA LEU A 13 13.35 0.07 -14.87
C LEU A 13 12.81 -0.65 -13.63
N PRO A 14 13.66 -1.30 -12.83
CA PRO A 14 13.26 -1.78 -11.51
C PRO A 14 13.06 -0.54 -10.63
N ASN A 15 11.80 -0.11 -10.50
CA ASN A 15 11.42 1.11 -9.80
C ASN A 15 12.03 2.34 -10.52
N ASP A 16 11.31 2.94 -11.47
CA ASP A 16 11.75 4.03 -12.36
C ASP A 16 12.12 5.36 -11.66
N GLY A 17 12.39 5.32 -10.35
CA GLY A 17 12.66 6.46 -9.49
C GLY A 17 11.46 7.37 -9.29
N ARG A 18 10.31 7.09 -9.94
CA ARG A 18 9.11 7.90 -9.78
C ARG A 18 8.39 7.44 -8.53
N ILE A 19 8.29 8.35 -7.57
CA ILE A 19 7.40 8.16 -6.42
C ILE A 19 5.96 8.16 -6.95
N ALA A 20 5.25 7.06 -6.74
CA ALA A 20 3.83 6.96 -7.05
C ALA A 20 3.09 8.11 -6.36
N LYS A 21 2.39 8.93 -7.16
CA LYS A 21 1.61 10.06 -6.65
C LYS A 21 0.34 9.56 -5.94
N THR A 22 -0.26 8.50 -6.48
CA THR A 22 -1.43 7.83 -5.91
C THR A 22 -1.07 7.13 -4.62
N LYS A 23 -1.91 7.30 -3.59
CA LYS A 23 -1.72 6.65 -2.29
C LYS A 23 -2.47 5.33 -2.22
N ILE A 24 -1.91 4.36 -1.49
CA ILE A 24 -2.49 3.03 -1.30
C ILE A 24 -3.07 2.91 0.11
N VAL A 25 -4.35 2.55 0.17
CA VAL A 25 -5.06 2.22 1.40
C VAL A 25 -5.13 0.70 1.54
N CYS A 26 -4.69 0.15 2.66
CA CYS A 26 -4.80 -1.27 2.97
C CYS A 26 -5.71 -1.49 4.18
N THR A 27 -6.68 -2.39 4.08
CA THR A 27 -7.49 -2.80 5.23
C THR A 27 -6.69 -3.78 6.08
N LEU A 28 -6.52 -3.49 7.37
CA LEU A 28 -5.84 -4.37 8.30
C LEU A 28 -6.79 -5.41 8.91
N GLY A 29 -6.24 -6.59 9.21
CA GLY A 29 -6.98 -7.70 9.80
C GLY A 29 -6.06 -8.88 10.10
N SER A 30 -6.64 -10.08 10.27
CA SER A 30 -5.91 -11.28 10.69
C SER A 30 -4.68 -11.62 9.83
N ALA A 31 -4.77 -11.43 8.51
CA ALA A 31 -3.66 -11.71 7.58
C ALA A 31 -2.49 -10.71 7.68
N SER A 32 -2.72 -9.52 8.23
CA SER A 32 -1.75 -8.41 8.27
C SER A 32 -1.46 -7.91 9.68
N ARG A 33 -1.85 -8.66 10.71
CA ARG A 33 -1.76 -8.23 12.12
C ARG A 33 -0.35 -8.18 12.68
N SER A 34 0.58 -8.98 12.14
CA SER A 34 1.94 -9.04 12.68
C SER A 34 2.76 -7.84 12.21
N ALA A 35 3.57 -7.26 13.11
CA ALA A 35 4.48 -6.16 12.78
C ALA A 35 5.38 -6.46 11.55
N PRO A 36 5.96 -7.67 11.39
CA PRO A 36 6.73 -8.01 10.19
C PRO A 36 5.89 -7.98 8.90
N MET A 37 4.61 -8.30 8.97
CA MET A 37 3.73 -8.22 7.80
C MET A 37 3.40 -6.77 7.45
N ILE A 38 3.12 -5.93 8.46
CA ILE A 38 2.90 -4.49 8.27
C ILE A 38 4.13 -3.84 7.64
N GLU A 39 5.34 -4.20 8.09
CA GLU A 39 6.58 -3.72 7.47
C GLU A 39 6.66 -4.08 5.98
N LYS A 40 6.32 -5.33 5.62
CA LYS A 40 6.27 -5.76 4.20
C LYS A 40 5.27 -4.93 3.41
N LEU A 41 4.09 -4.63 3.97
CA LEU A 41 3.08 -3.80 3.30
C LEU A 41 3.56 -2.36 3.11
N VAL A 42 4.23 -1.77 4.10
CA VAL A 42 4.84 -0.43 3.99
C VAL A 42 5.89 -0.41 2.88
N ARG A 43 6.79 -1.40 2.85
CA ARG A 43 7.82 -1.54 1.81
C ARG A 43 7.22 -1.77 0.42
N ALA A 44 6.05 -2.42 0.35
CA ALA A 44 5.30 -2.63 -0.89
C ALA A 44 4.49 -1.40 -1.34
N GLY A 45 4.39 -0.34 -0.52
CA GLY A 45 3.78 0.94 -0.90
C GLY A 45 2.51 1.33 -0.13
N MET A 46 2.12 0.62 0.93
CA MET A 46 1.00 1.02 1.79
C MET A 46 1.25 2.41 2.41
N ASN A 47 0.26 3.30 2.32
CA ASN A 47 0.32 4.64 2.91
C ASN A 47 -0.68 4.85 4.04
N ILE A 48 -1.85 4.21 3.96
CA ILE A 48 -2.94 4.37 4.93
C ILE A 48 -3.41 2.99 5.39
N ALA A 49 -3.46 2.78 6.70
CA ALA A 49 -4.12 1.63 7.31
C ALA A 49 -5.60 1.94 7.53
N ARG A 50 -6.47 1.09 6.99
CA ARG A 50 -7.92 1.13 7.24
C ARG A 50 -8.29 0.06 8.26
N PHE A 51 -8.91 0.49 9.35
CA PHE A 51 -9.55 -0.40 10.31
C PHE A 51 -11.03 -0.52 9.98
N ASN A 52 -11.49 -1.73 9.69
CA ASN A 52 -12.89 -1.98 9.37
C ASN A 52 -13.69 -2.30 10.64
N PHE A 53 -14.29 -1.28 11.24
CA PHE A 53 -15.08 -1.41 12.49
C PHE A 53 -16.41 -2.18 12.32
N SER A 54 -16.81 -2.57 11.10
CA SER A 54 -17.87 -3.58 10.91
C SER A 54 -17.44 -4.98 11.38
N HIS A 55 -16.15 -5.19 11.65
CA HIS A 55 -15.59 -6.42 12.20
C HIS A 55 -14.68 -6.11 13.41
N GLY A 56 -14.54 -7.08 14.31
CA GLY A 56 -13.70 -6.95 15.51
C GLY A 56 -14.36 -6.12 16.63
N CYS A 57 -13.57 -5.82 17.66
CA CYS A 57 -13.94 -4.99 18.80
C CYS A 57 -12.87 -3.89 19.02
N HIS A 58 -13.11 -2.97 19.96
CA HIS A 58 -12.15 -1.90 20.24
C HIS A 58 -10.79 -2.46 20.70
N GLU A 59 -10.82 -3.49 21.56
CA GLU A 59 -9.62 -4.16 22.05
C GLU A 59 -8.82 -4.80 20.92
N TYR A 60 -9.51 -5.45 19.97
CA TYR A 60 -8.88 -6.08 18.81
C TYR A 60 -8.13 -5.08 17.93
N HIS A 61 -8.72 -3.89 17.71
CA HIS A 61 -8.13 -2.83 16.89
C HIS A 61 -7.10 -1.97 17.64
N GLN A 62 -6.99 -2.11 18.97
CA GLN A 62 -6.02 -1.39 19.80
C GLN A 62 -4.66 -2.11 19.91
N GLU A 63 -4.63 -3.43 19.73
CA GLU A 63 -3.39 -4.22 19.60
C GLU A 63 -2.54 -3.81 18.40
#